data_AF-A0A3R7KQ58-F1
#
_entry.id   AF-A0A3R7KQ58-F1
#
_cell.length_a   1.000
_cell.length_b   1.000
_cell.length_c   1.000
_cell.angle_alpha   90.00
_cell.angle_beta   90.00
_cell.angle_gamma   90.00
#
_symmetry.space_group_name_H-M   'P 1'
#
loop_
_entity.id
_entity.type
_entity.pdbx_description
1 polymer ?
#
loop_
_entity_poly.entity_id
_entity_poly.type
_entity_poly.pdbx_seq_one_letter_code
_entity_poly.pdbx_strand_id
1 'polypeptide(L)'
;MRIVVFLDVRSEELCAAVAAEAALAGEFVEIVPCHHSLVQTLRRRESRHEGRSDTFTCLITEKRSLKDAGVVYALFCRRISVLLLGESNISHVSVPLLETIWSLSVDKSGGLLLAQLRAVKAFFAFDSSKSRVIVFEGGDGVGKATQTKLLLSRLASQGHRVAHYEFPSERNRYGELLREVLSGKKGGIKDLDPKLFSLLFSMNRFACLPELQYWMRRGTKIVLDRYYTANCGHQASKFSEEERIAFIFHLQLMEVSWLRLPPANLVLYLDLPPQAALSAMKVDPHRGPLDIHETAQSAYKESVRNTYLWCCKKMPFWFHIRCCDDEASRLSREETHDKVYEAVERCLCLVKG
;
A
#
# COMPACT_ATOMS: atom_id res chain seq x y z
N MET A 1 5.41 -21.44 3.28
CA MET A 1 5.68 -20.26 4.12
C MET A 1 6.34 -20.66 5.44
N ARG A 2 7.49 -20.07 5.74
CA ARG A 2 8.14 -20.15 7.06
C ARG A 2 7.58 -19.07 7.97
N ILE A 3 7.37 -19.37 9.24
CA ILE A 3 6.93 -18.41 10.26
C ILE A 3 8.00 -18.30 11.33
N VAL A 4 8.36 -17.06 11.69
CA VAL A 4 9.23 -16.75 12.83
C VAL A 4 8.44 -15.88 13.81
N VAL A 5 8.18 -16.43 14.99
CA VAL A 5 7.41 -15.75 16.05
C VAL A 5 8.35 -15.37 17.18
N PHE A 6 8.54 -14.06 17.39
CA PHE A 6 9.11 -13.54 18.62
C PHE A 6 8.00 -13.46 19.66
N LEU A 7 8.10 -14.27 20.72
CA LEU A 7 7.05 -14.44 21.70
C LEU A 7 7.45 -13.82 23.05
N ASP A 8 6.77 -12.75 23.42
CA ASP A 8 6.93 -12.03 24.70
C ASP A 8 5.59 -12.04 25.46
N VAL A 9 5.17 -13.25 25.82
CA VAL A 9 3.89 -13.60 26.47
C VAL A 9 4.17 -14.49 27.67
N ARG A 10 3.44 -14.30 28.78
CA ARG A 10 3.61 -15.06 30.02
C ARG A 10 2.64 -16.22 30.19
N SER A 11 1.40 -16.09 29.70
CA SER A 11 0.40 -17.17 29.81
C SER A 11 0.79 -18.38 28.97
N GLU A 12 0.75 -19.56 29.60
CA GLU A 12 1.02 -20.84 28.94
C GLU A 12 -0.04 -21.16 27.88
N GLU A 13 -1.31 -20.84 28.16
CA GLU A 13 -2.42 -21.04 27.23
C GLU A 13 -2.24 -20.20 25.95
N LEU A 14 -1.81 -18.95 26.08
CA LEU A 14 -1.51 -18.10 24.93
C LEU A 14 -0.29 -18.59 24.15
N CYS A 15 0.75 -19.04 24.85
CA CYS A 15 1.92 -19.65 24.21
C CYS A 15 1.53 -20.88 23.37
N ALA A 16 0.70 -21.77 23.93
CA ALA A 16 0.19 -22.95 23.25
C ALA A 16 -0.68 -22.58 22.04
N ALA A 17 -1.56 -21.59 22.18
CA ALA A 17 -2.41 -21.12 21.09
C ALA A 17 -1.62 -20.49 19.94
N VAL A 18 -0.60 -19.67 20.25
CA VAL A 18 0.30 -19.12 19.23
C VAL A 18 1.02 -20.23 18.47
N ALA A 19 1.53 -21.24 19.18
CA ALA A 19 2.20 -22.36 18.55
C ALA A 19 1.26 -23.16 17.63
N ALA A 20 0.04 -23.43 18.09
CA ALA A 20 -0.96 -24.15 17.31
C ALA A 20 -1.38 -23.38 16.04
N GLU A 21 -1.74 -22.10 16.16
CA GLU A 21 -2.18 -21.28 15.02
C GLU A 21 -1.04 -21.03 14.02
N ALA A 22 0.19 -20.81 14.50
CA ALA A 22 1.35 -20.69 13.61
C ALA A 22 1.61 -21.99 12.84
N ALA A 23 1.48 -23.16 13.49
CA ALA A 23 1.68 -24.46 12.85
C ALA A 23 0.63 -24.76 11.77
N LEU A 24 -0.62 -24.32 11.98
CA LEU A 24 -1.67 -24.41 10.97
C LEU A 24 -1.41 -23.46 9.78
N ALA A 25 -0.78 -22.32 10.04
CA ALA A 25 -0.56 -21.28 9.04
C ALA A 25 0.69 -21.49 8.17
N GLY A 26 1.64 -22.36 8.55
CA GLY A 26 2.86 -22.58 7.78
C GLY A 26 3.62 -23.86 8.13
N GLU A 27 4.35 -24.39 7.15
CA GLU A 27 5.06 -25.68 7.24
C GLU A 27 6.26 -25.65 8.22
N PHE A 28 6.88 -24.49 8.40
CA PHE A 28 8.05 -24.33 9.27
C PHE A 28 7.82 -23.19 10.24
N VAL A 29 7.62 -23.51 11.51
CA VAL A 29 7.43 -22.53 12.58
C VAL A 29 8.64 -22.52 13.49
N GLU A 30 9.17 -21.32 13.71
CA GLU A 30 10.22 -21.06 14.68
C GLU A 30 9.71 -20.08 15.73
N ILE A 31 9.59 -20.53 16.98
CA ILE A 31 9.19 -19.69 18.11
C ILE A 31 10.42 -19.33 18.92
N VAL A 32 10.53 -18.03 19.21
CA VAL A 32 11.66 -17.44 19.92
C VAL A 32 11.14 -16.83 21.21
N PRO A 33 11.32 -17.48 22.37
CA PRO A 33 10.98 -16.88 23.65
C PRO A 33 11.84 -15.64 23.89
N CYS A 34 11.19 -14.52 24.23
CA CYS A 34 11.84 -13.20 24.35
C CYS A 34 11.87 -12.64 25.78
N HIS A 35 11.79 -13.51 26.80
CA HIS A 35 11.82 -13.10 28.20
C HIS A 35 13.01 -12.16 28.48
N HIS A 36 12.77 -11.09 29.24
CA HIS A 36 13.75 -10.08 29.71
C HIS A 36 14.19 -8.97 28.73
N SER A 37 13.87 -9.01 27.44
CA SER A 37 13.77 -7.85 26.50
C SER A 37 14.00 -8.31 25.06
N LEU A 38 13.00 -8.07 24.20
CA LEU A 38 13.04 -8.38 22.77
C LEU A 38 14.28 -7.83 22.04
N VAL A 39 14.75 -6.63 22.40
CA VAL A 39 15.86 -5.95 21.72
C VAL A 39 17.15 -6.75 21.80
N GLN A 40 17.39 -7.43 22.93
CA GLN A 40 18.59 -8.26 23.12
C GLN A 40 18.52 -9.54 22.29
N THR A 41 17.35 -10.19 22.23
CA THR A 41 17.14 -11.42 21.46
C THR A 41 17.22 -11.17 19.95
N LEU A 42 16.66 -10.07 19.47
CA LEU A 42 16.72 -9.70 18.05
C LEU A 42 18.16 -9.41 17.60
N ARG A 43 18.94 -8.68 18.40
CA ARG A 43 20.37 -8.45 18.14
C ARG A 43 21.17 -9.75 18.00
N ARG A 44 20.93 -10.75 18.86
CA ARG A 44 21.63 -12.05 18.79
C ARG A 44 21.32 -12.86 17.53
N ARG A 45 20.16 -12.63 16.91
CA ARG A 45 19.68 -13.33 15.71
C ARG A 45 20.01 -12.62 14.39
N GLU A 46 20.63 -11.44 14.44
CA GLU A 46 21.04 -10.67 13.25
C GLU A 46 21.90 -11.47 12.27
N SER A 47 22.56 -12.56 12.72
CA SER A 47 23.38 -13.43 11.86
C SER A 47 22.63 -14.51 11.06
N ARG A 48 21.31 -14.73 11.26
CA ARG A 48 20.62 -15.93 10.74
C ARG A 48 19.38 -15.73 9.85
N HIS A 49 18.85 -14.51 9.74
CA HIS A 49 17.54 -14.27 9.07
C HIS A 49 17.57 -13.26 7.93
N GLU A 50 18.64 -13.25 7.14
CA GLU A 50 18.64 -12.53 5.87
C GLU A 50 18.02 -13.41 4.76
N GLY A 51 17.01 -12.88 4.07
CA GLY A 51 16.80 -13.21 2.66
C GLY A 51 15.97 -14.45 2.29
N ARG A 52 14.85 -14.76 2.97
CA ARG A 52 13.85 -15.68 2.39
C ARG A 52 12.51 -14.97 2.16
N SER A 53 12.16 -14.80 0.88
CA SER A 53 10.93 -14.14 0.41
C SER A 53 9.64 -14.76 0.94
N ASP A 54 9.67 -16.02 1.37
CA ASP A 54 8.52 -16.75 1.91
C ASP A 54 8.53 -16.89 3.44
N THR A 55 9.05 -15.88 4.15
CA THR A 55 9.03 -15.85 5.62
C THR A 55 8.05 -14.79 6.14
N PHE A 56 7.13 -15.19 7.03
CA PHE A 56 6.33 -14.29 7.84
C PHE A 56 6.98 -14.15 9.22
N THR A 57 7.37 -12.93 9.57
CA THR A 57 8.03 -12.62 10.84
C THR A 57 7.14 -11.71 11.66
N CYS A 58 6.86 -12.10 12.90
CA CYS A 58 6.01 -11.30 13.79
C CYS A 58 6.49 -11.29 15.24
N LEU A 59 6.09 -10.25 15.97
CA LEU A 59 6.16 -10.15 17.42
C LEU A 59 4.77 -10.31 18.01
N ILE A 60 4.62 -11.19 18.99
CA ILE A 60 3.40 -11.31 19.79
C ILE A 60 3.75 -10.97 21.23
N THR A 61 3.03 -10.01 21.81
CA THR A 61 3.34 -9.53 23.16
C THR A 61 2.11 -9.06 23.93
N GLU A 62 2.17 -9.19 25.25
CA GLU A 62 1.16 -8.65 26.18
C GLU A 62 1.40 -7.18 26.56
N LYS A 63 2.48 -6.57 26.06
CA LYS A 63 2.76 -5.14 26.24
C LYS A 63 1.62 -4.27 25.71
N ARG A 64 1.36 -3.16 26.39
CA ARG A 64 0.12 -2.37 26.21
C ARG A 64 0.31 -1.09 25.41
N SER A 65 1.55 -0.68 25.13
CA SER A 65 1.84 0.66 24.61
C SER A 65 2.88 0.69 23.50
N LEU A 66 2.73 1.68 22.60
CA LEU A 66 3.74 2.08 21.63
C LEU A 66 4.97 2.72 22.28
N LYS A 67 4.99 2.92 23.60
CA LYS A 67 6.17 3.39 24.35
C LYS A 67 7.15 2.26 24.70
N ASP A 68 6.71 1.01 24.58
CA ASP A 68 7.55 -0.15 24.90
C ASP A 68 8.67 -0.33 23.86
N ALA A 69 9.93 -0.30 24.31
CA ALA A 69 11.10 -0.33 23.42
C ALA A 69 11.11 -1.53 22.45
N GLY A 70 10.61 -2.69 22.88
CA GLY A 70 10.47 -3.86 22.00
C GLY A 70 9.45 -3.66 20.87
N VAL A 71 8.31 -3.05 21.18
CA VAL A 71 7.25 -2.74 20.19
C VAL A 71 7.75 -1.69 19.20
N VAL A 72 8.38 -0.62 19.71
CA VAL A 72 8.99 0.43 18.88
C VAL A 72 10.03 -0.15 17.93
N TYR A 73 10.94 -0.97 18.47
CA TYR A 73 11.99 -1.60 17.66
C TYR A 73 11.41 -2.52 16.58
N ALA A 74 10.40 -3.33 16.91
CA ALA A 74 9.75 -4.23 15.97
C ALA A 74 9.03 -3.46 14.83
N LEU A 75 8.19 -2.48 15.17
CA LEU A 75 7.39 -1.73 14.19
C LEU A 75 8.25 -0.80 13.34
N PHE A 76 9.09 0.03 13.96
CA PHE A 76 9.72 1.15 13.26
C PHE A 76 11.13 0.81 12.76
N CYS A 77 11.90 0.05 13.54
CA CYS A 77 13.27 -0.31 13.14
C CYS A 77 13.31 -1.55 12.25
N ARG A 78 12.57 -2.60 12.62
CA ARG A 78 12.59 -3.91 11.91
C ARG A 78 11.46 -4.08 10.91
N ARG A 79 10.42 -3.25 10.97
CA ARG A 79 9.21 -3.36 10.14
C ARG A 79 8.64 -4.77 10.09
N ILE A 80 8.51 -5.38 11.27
CA ILE A 80 7.83 -6.66 11.42
C ILE A 80 6.44 -6.46 12.00
N SER A 81 5.52 -7.36 11.68
CA SER A 81 4.15 -7.32 12.18
C SER A 81 4.11 -7.56 13.69
N VAL A 82 3.27 -6.82 14.41
CA VAL A 82 3.14 -6.92 15.86
C VAL A 82 1.68 -7.18 16.22
N LEU A 83 1.43 -8.18 17.06
CA LEU A 83 0.15 -8.38 17.75
C LEU A 83 0.29 -8.00 19.22
N LEU A 84 -0.46 -7.00 19.66
CA LEU A 84 -0.62 -6.68 21.07
C LEU A 84 -1.86 -7.37 21.64
N LEU A 85 -1.62 -8.23 22.62
CA LEU A 85 -2.66 -8.98 23.35
C LEU A 85 -3.15 -8.24 24.59
N GLY A 86 -2.48 -7.16 25.00
CA GLY A 86 -2.92 -6.32 26.10
C GLY A 86 -4.15 -5.47 25.75
N GLU A 87 -4.98 -5.17 26.75
CA GLU A 87 -6.00 -4.13 26.60
C GLU A 87 -5.30 -2.79 26.40
N SER A 88 -5.40 -2.26 25.18
CA SER A 88 -4.78 -1.00 24.81
C SER A 88 -5.85 0.03 24.42
N ASN A 89 -5.62 1.27 24.83
CA ASN A 89 -6.38 2.45 24.41
C ASN A 89 -5.89 3.00 23.04
N ILE A 90 -5.10 2.25 22.27
CA ILE A 90 -4.66 2.63 20.91
C ILE A 90 -5.84 2.57 19.89
N SER A 91 -7.09 2.60 20.34
CA SER A 91 -8.31 2.39 19.54
C SER A 91 -8.52 3.36 18.38
N HIS A 92 -7.73 4.44 18.27
CA HIS A 92 -7.92 5.49 17.28
C HIS A 92 -6.74 5.72 16.34
N VAL A 93 -5.61 5.03 16.51
CA VAL A 93 -4.42 5.24 15.67
C VAL A 93 -4.13 4.00 14.84
N SER A 94 -4.36 4.11 13.53
CA SER A 94 -3.93 3.11 12.56
C SER A 94 -2.40 3.17 12.41
N VAL A 95 -1.71 2.29 13.12
CA VAL A 95 -0.25 2.13 13.00
C VAL A 95 0.04 0.99 12.02
N PRO A 96 0.85 1.21 10.96
CA PRO A 96 1.21 0.14 10.03
C PRO A 96 1.84 -1.05 10.76
N LEU A 97 1.52 -2.26 10.32
CA LEU A 97 2.02 -3.53 10.87
C LEU A 97 1.60 -3.85 12.32
N LEU A 98 0.86 -2.97 12.99
CA LEU A 98 0.35 -3.19 14.34
C LEU A 98 -1.09 -3.70 14.30
N GLU A 99 -1.32 -4.81 14.99
CA GLU A 99 -2.65 -5.33 15.29
C GLU A 99 -2.87 -5.38 16.80
N THR A 100 -4.13 -5.22 17.17
CA THR A 100 -4.65 -5.29 18.53
C THR A 100 -5.95 -6.11 18.51
N ILE A 101 -6.44 -6.51 19.68
CA ILE A 101 -7.76 -7.15 19.79
C ILE A 101 -8.86 -6.30 19.12
N TRP A 102 -8.77 -4.97 19.22
CA TRP A 102 -9.73 -4.04 18.62
C TRP A 102 -9.62 -3.94 17.09
N SER A 103 -8.40 -3.78 16.55
CA SER A 103 -8.20 -3.66 15.09
C SER A 103 -8.55 -4.94 14.33
N LEU A 104 -8.52 -6.08 15.03
CA LEU A 104 -8.96 -7.37 14.51
C LEU A 104 -10.48 -7.58 14.62
N SER A 105 -11.23 -6.62 15.17
CA SER A 105 -12.67 -6.68 15.39
C SER A 105 -13.10 -7.92 16.17
N VAL A 106 -12.29 -8.32 17.17
CA VAL A 106 -12.54 -9.50 17.98
C VAL A 106 -13.55 -9.21 19.08
N ASP A 107 -14.56 -10.06 19.19
CA ASP A 107 -15.53 -10.02 20.28
C ASP A 107 -14.87 -10.38 21.62
N LYS A 108 -15.15 -9.54 22.63
CA LYS A 108 -14.65 -9.66 24.00
C LYS A 108 -15.60 -10.41 24.94
N SER A 109 -16.72 -10.92 24.43
CA SER A 109 -17.60 -11.82 25.19
C SER A 109 -16.80 -13.02 25.73
N GLY A 110 -17.00 -13.36 27.01
CA GLY A 110 -16.30 -14.47 27.66
C GLY A 110 -14.92 -14.15 28.25
N GLY A 111 -14.55 -12.87 28.33
CA GLY A 111 -13.38 -12.41 29.09
C GLY A 111 -12.09 -12.23 28.27
N LEU A 112 -11.06 -11.66 28.91
CA LEU A 112 -9.84 -11.22 28.24
C LEU A 112 -9.07 -12.38 27.58
N LEU A 113 -8.88 -13.50 28.28
CA LEU A 113 -8.14 -14.64 27.75
C LEU A 113 -8.79 -15.17 26.46
N LEU A 114 -10.12 -15.30 26.44
CA LEU A 114 -10.84 -15.77 25.26
C LEU A 114 -10.71 -14.77 24.09
N ALA A 115 -10.76 -13.47 24.37
CA ALA A 115 -10.53 -12.43 23.37
C ALA A 115 -9.09 -12.49 22.81
N GLN A 116 -8.09 -12.73 23.65
CA GLN A 116 -6.69 -12.90 23.24
C GLN A 116 -6.51 -14.13 22.34
N LEU A 117 -7.09 -15.27 22.72
CA LEU A 117 -7.07 -16.49 21.91
C LEU A 117 -7.69 -16.27 20.52
N ARG A 118 -8.86 -15.61 20.48
CA ARG A 118 -9.51 -15.22 19.22
C ARG A 118 -8.64 -14.26 18.40
N ALA A 119 -7.93 -13.33 19.04
CA ALA A 119 -7.03 -12.40 18.37
C ALA A 119 -5.80 -13.10 17.77
N VAL A 120 -5.20 -14.08 18.47
CA VAL A 120 -4.12 -14.91 17.93
C VAL A 120 -4.59 -15.62 16.65
N LYS A 121 -5.75 -16.30 16.72
CA LYS A 121 -6.34 -16.96 15.56
C LYS A 121 -6.61 -15.99 14.40
N ALA A 122 -7.22 -14.83 14.69
CA ALA A 122 -7.50 -13.83 13.67
C ALA A 122 -6.20 -13.24 13.06
N PHE A 123 -5.13 -13.11 13.83
CA PHE A 123 -3.84 -12.58 13.37
C PHE A 123 -3.16 -13.53 12.38
N PHE A 124 -3.19 -14.84 12.63
CA PHE A 124 -2.66 -15.87 11.73
C PHE A 124 -3.61 -16.28 10.60
N ALA A 125 -4.81 -15.70 10.53
CA ALA A 125 -5.72 -15.91 9.40
C ALA A 125 -5.15 -15.26 8.13
N PHE A 126 -4.50 -16.08 7.30
CA PHE A 126 -3.99 -15.71 5.99
C PHE A 126 -4.94 -16.17 4.90
N ASP A 127 -5.35 -15.24 4.04
CA ASP A 127 -6.21 -15.51 2.89
C ASP A 127 -5.85 -14.56 1.77
N SER A 128 -4.67 -14.79 1.18
CA SER A 128 -4.15 -13.95 0.09
C SER A 128 -5.02 -13.99 -1.16
N SER A 129 -5.84 -15.04 -1.35
CA SER A 129 -6.77 -15.18 -2.48
C SER A 129 -7.77 -14.02 -2.53
N LYS A 130 -8.12 -13.46 -1.37
CA LYS A 130 -9.03 -12.31 -1.24
C LYS A 130 -8.35 -10.96 -1.45
N SER A 131 -7.03 -10.87 -1.44
CA SER A 131 -6.32 -9.59 -1.55
C SER A 131 -6.47 -8.97 -2.94
N ARG A 132 -6.59 -7.65 -3.03
CA ARG A 132 -6.62 -6.95 -4.32
C ARG A 132 -5.88 -5.63 -4.22
N VAL A 133 -5.02 -5.35 -5.18
CA VAL A 133 -4.32 -4.07 -5.35
C VAL A 133 -5.07 -3.27 -6.40
N ILE A 134 -5.71 -2.19 -5.96
CA ILE A 134 -6.49 -1.26 -6.78
C ILE A 134 -5.71 0.05 -6.81
N VAL A 135 -5.32 0.50 -8.00
CA VAL A 135 -4.51 1.71 -8.17
C VAL A 135 -5.34 2.80 -8.83
N PHE A 136 -5.30 4.01 -8.29
CA PHE A 136 -5.76 5.22 -8.96
C PHE A 136 -4.60 5.92 -9.64
N GLU A 137 -4.74 6.18 -10.93
CA GLU A 137 -3.87 7.07 -11.70
C GLU A 137 -4.68 8.25 -12.24
N GLY A 138 -4.02 9.37 -12.49
CA GLY A 138 -4.71 10.59 -12.93
C GLY A 138 -3.86 11.84 -12.77
N GLY A 139 -4.19 12.88 -13.54
CA GLY A 139 -3.57 14.20 -13.43
C GLY A 139 -3.91 14.89 -12.11
N ASP A 140 -3.29 16.03 -11.87
CA ASP A 140 -3.56 16.83 -10.67
C ASP A 140 -4.95 17.47 -10.76
N GLY A 141 -5.63 17.62 -9.63
CA GLY A 141 -6.99 18.17 -9.58
C GLY A 141 -8.12 17.24 -10.02
N VAL A 142 -7.85 16.04 -10.55
CA VAL A 142 -8.90 15.09 -11.01
C VAL A 142 -9.75 14.51 -9.86
N GLY A 143 -9.26 14.56 -8.62
CA GLY A 143 -9.99 14.08 -7.44
C GLY A 143 -9.65 12.66 -6.99
N LYS A 144 -8.42 12.17 -7.25
CA LYS A 144 -7.94 10.85 -6.79
C LYS A 144 -8.16 10.64 -5.29
N ALA A 145 -7.67 11.56 -4.45
CA ALA A 145 -7.85 11.49 -3.00
C ALA A 145 -9.33 11.38 -2.57
N THR A 146 -10.24 12.10 -3.24
CA THR A 146 -11.68 12.00 -3.00
C THR A 146 -12.20 10.61 -3.33
N GLN A 147 -11.86 10.08 -4.52
CA GLN A 147 -12.32 8.77 -4.97
C GLN A 147 -11.74 7.63 -4.13
N THR A 148 -10.47 7.74 -3.73
CA THR A 148 -9.82 6.82 -2.79
C THR A 148 -10.57 6.76 -1.47
N LYS A 149 -10.91 7.91 -0.87
CA LYS A 149 -11.64 7.96 0.41
C LYS A 149 -13.03 7.32 0.30
N LEU A 150 -13.78 7.63 -0.77
CA LEU A 150 -15.09 7.04 -1.01
C LEU A 150 -15.00 5.52 -1.19
N LEU A 151 -14.04 5.04 -1.96
CA LEU A 151 -13.83 3.61 -2.18
C LEU A 151 -13.47 2.87 -0.89
N LEU A 152 -12.54 3.41 -0.09
CA LEU A 152 -12.16 2.82 1.19
C LEU A 152 -13.38 2.70 2.12
N SER A 153 -14.17 3.77 2.23
CA SER A 153 -15.37 3.77 3.09
C SER A 153 -16.40 2.75 2.62
N ARG A 154 -16.65 2.67 1.31
CA ARG A 154 -17.63 1.74 0.73
C ARG A 154 -17.20 0.30 0.96
N LEU A 155 -15.95 -0.04 0.63
CA LEU A 155 -15.40 -1.39 0.86
C LEU A 155 -15.42 -1.79 2.34
N ALA A 156 -15.07 -0.87 3.25
CA ALA A 156 -15.15 -1.12 4.69
C ALA A 156 -16.58 -1.38 5.17
N SER A 157 -17.56 -0.61 4.68
CA SER A 157 -18.99 -0.83 5.01
C SER A 157 -19.53 -2.19 4.54
N GLN A 158 -18.87 -2.79 3.55
CA GLN A 158 -19.18 -4.12 3.02
C GLN A 158 -18.42 -5.25 3.74
N GLY A 159 -17.72 -4.93 4.84
CA GLY A 159 -16.99 -5.89 5.65
C GLY A 159 -15.62 -6.28 5.09
N HIS A 160 -15.12 -5.59 4.07
CA HIS A 160 -13.76 -5.83 3.57
C HIS A 160 -12.72 -5.18 4.49
N ARG A 161 -11.62 -5.90 4.74
CA ARG A 161 -10.39 -5.28 5.24
C ARG A 161 -9.83 -4.37 4.14
N VAL A 162 -9.60 -3.11 4.46
CA VAL A 162 -9.06 -2.11 3.53
C VAL A 162 -7.77 -1.51 4.05
N ALA A 163 -6.85 -1.19 3.15
CA ALA A 163 -5.65 -0.45 3.45
C ALA A 163 -5.34 0.55 2.33
N HIS A 164 -4.57 1.58 2.66
CA HIS A 164 -4.27 2.67 1.73
C HIS A 164 -2.80 3.10 1.80
N TYR A 165 -2.24 3.40 0.63
CA TYR A 165 -0.99 4.14 0.49
C TYR A 165 -1.12 5.19 -0.62
N GLU A 166 -0.43 6.30 -0.43
CA GLU A 166 -0.18 7.31 -1.47
C GLU A 166 1.31 7.28 -1.82
N PHE A 167 1.62 7.33 -3.11
CA PHE A 167 2.99 7.39 -3.61
C PHE A 167 3.26 8.69 -4.38
N PRO A 168 4.44 9.32 -4.19
CA PRO A 168 5.55 8.86 -3.36
C PRO A 168 5.24 8.94 -1.85
N SER A 169 5.72 7.95 -1.09
CA SER A 169 5.50 7.90 0.35
C SER A 169 6.50 8.80 1.09
N GLU A 170 5.97 9.70 1.90
CA GLU A 170 6.75 10.61 2.75
C GLU A 170 7.24 9.96 4.05
N ARG A 171 6.82 8.71 4.32
CA ARG A 171 7.16 7.98 5.55
C ARG A 171 8.53 7.32 5.52
N ASN A 172 9.25 7.43 4.40
CA ASN A 172 10.55 6.80 4.22
C ASN A 172 11.58 7.79 3.68
N ARG A 173 12.87 7.47 3.87
CA ARG A 173 14.01 8.33 3.49
C ARG A 173 14.04 8.72 2.00
N TYR A 174 13.38 7.96 1.13
CA TYR A 174 13.31 8.27 -0.29
C TYR A 174 12.28 9.36 -0.61
N GLY A 175 11.32 9.63 0.29
CA GLY A 175 10.35 10.72 0.14
C GLY A 175 11.03 12.09 0.15
N GLU A 176 11.92 12.32 1.12
CA GLU A 176 12.73 13.56 1.19
C GLU A 176 13.61 13.73 -0.05
N LEU A 177 14.31 12.66 -0.47
CA LEU A 177 15.13 12.68 -1.68
C LEU A 177 14.29 13.00 -2.93
N LEU A 178 13.11 12.38 -3.07
CA LEU A 178 12.21 12.66 -4.18
C LEU A 178 11.71 14.10 -4.14
N ARG A 179 11.38 14.64 -2.97
CA ARG A 179 10.98 16.05 -2.81
C ARG A 179 12.10 17.00 -3.22
N GLU A 180 13.35 16.70 -2.86
CA GLU A 180 14.50 17.50 -3.29
C GLU A 180 14.68 17.48 -4.80
N VAL A 181 14.60 16.30 -5.43
CA VAL A 181 14.69 16.19 -6.90
C VAL A 181 13.51 16.89 -7.59
N LEU A 182 12.29 16.69 -7.08
CA LEU A 182 11.06 17.31 -7.58
C LEU A 182 11.00 18.82 -7.33
N SER A 183 11.83 19.38 -6.44
CA SER A 183 11.88 20.83 -6.20
C SER A 183 12.57 21.62 -7.31
N GLY A 184 13.18 20.95 -8.30
CA GLY A 184 13.94 21.59 -9.38
C GLY A 184 15.31 22.11 -8.96
N LYS A 185 15.65 22.09 -7.65
CA LYS A 185 16.94 22.55 -7.10
C LYS A 185 18.15 21.75 -7.59
N LYS A 186 17.93 20.58 -8.20
CA LYS A 186 18.98 19.67 -8.70
C LYS A 186 18.98 19.50 -10.22
N GLY A 187 18.24 20.35 -10.95
CA GLY A 187 18.03 20.26 -12.41
C GLY A 187 16.54 20.17 -12.77
N GLY A 188 16.21 20.43 -14.04
CA GLY A 188 14.84 20.37 -14.54
C GLY A 188 14.39 18.95 -14.90
N ILE A 189 13.09 18.77 -15.13
CA ILE A 189 12.48 17.46 -15.47
C ILE A 189 13.01 16.82 -16.77
N LYS A 190 13.65 17.65 -17.60
CA LYS A 190 14.28 17.29 -18.88
C LYS A 190 15.74 16.85 -18.73
N ASP A 191 16.39 17.18 -17.62
CA ASP A 191 17.81 16.89 -17.37
C ASP A 191 18.02 15.53 -16.68
N LEU A 192 16.91 14.86 -16.33
CA LEU A 192 16.90 13.58 -15.64
C LEU A 192 16.57 12.45 -16.61
N ASP A 193 17.48 11.48 -16.74
CA ASP A 193 17.24 10.23 -17.43
C ASP A 193 15.93 9.58 -16.89
N PRO A 194 14.94 9.28 -17.75
CA PRO A 194 13.65 8.75 -17.31
C PRO A 194 13.75 7.42 -16.55
N LYS A 195 14.74 6.57 -16.89
CA LYS A 195 14.98 5.30 -16.22
C LYS A 195 15.56 5.53 -14.82
N LEU A 196 16.57 6.39 -14.69
CA LEU A 196 17.12 6.75 -13.37
C LEU A 196 16.05 7.39 -12.47
N PHE A 197 15.24 8.27 -13.03
CA PHE A 197 14.17 8.91 -12.28
C PHE A 197 13.08 7.90 -11.86
N SER A 198 12.72 6.96 -12.74
CA SER A 198 11.79 5.87 -12.39
C SER A 198 12.30 4.97 -11.27
N LEU A 199 13.62 4.76 -11.18
CA LEU A 199 14.25 3.95 -10.14
C LEU A 199 14.11 4.59 -8.75
N LEU A 200 14.22 5.92 -8.65
CA LEU A 200 14.02 6.62 -7.36
C LEU A 200 12.61 6.37 -6.80
N PHE A 201 11.58 6.44 -7.64
CA PHE A 201 10.21 6.09 -7.23
C PHE A 201 10.07 4.59 -6.91
N SER A 202 10.76 3.72 -7.64
CA SER A 202 10.78 2.28 -7.38
C SER A 202 11.35 1.96 -6.01
N MET A 203 12.44 2.64 -5.61
CA MET A 203 13.02 2.49 -4.28
C MET A 203 12.11 3.04 -3.17
N ASN A 204 11.41 4.15 -3.42
CA ASN A 204 10.41 4.67 -2.50
C ASN A 204 9.26 3.67 -2.27
N ARG A 205 8.75 3.02 -3.33
CA ARG A 205 7.74 1.96 -3.23
C ARG A 205 8.28 0.70 -2.55
N PHE A 206 9.51 0.29 -2.88
CA PHE A 206 10.16 -0.85 -2.25
C PHE A 206 10.27 -0.70 -0.74
N ALA A 207 10.55 0.52 -0.27
CA ALA A 207 10.59 0.79 1.16
C ALA A 207 9.26 0.55 1.87
N CYS A 208 8.13 0.48 1.15
CA CYS A 208 6.79 0.15 1.67
C CYS A 208 6.40 -1.33 1.47
N LEU A 209 7.31 -2.16 0.93
CA LEU A 209 7.05 -3.56 0.64
C LEU A 209 6.63 -4.38 1.87
N PRO A 210 7.23 -4.24 3.07
CA PRO A 210 6.82 -5.00 4.24
C PRO A 210 5.34 -4.79 4.58
N GLU A 211 4.86 -3.54 4.55
CA GLU A 211 3.45 -3.20 4.79
C GLU A 211 2.54 -3.77 3.70
N LEU A 212 2.92 -3.64 2.43
CA LEU A 212 2.16 -4.17 1.30
C LEU A 212 2.04 -5.70 1.37
N GLN A 213 3.14 -6.41 1.63
CA GLN A 213 3.14 -7.87 1.77
C GLN A 213 2.30 -8.33 2.97
N TYR A 214 2.37 -7.59 4.08
CA TYR A 214 1.54 -7.85 5.25
C TYR A 214 0.05 -7.81 4.90
N TRP A 215 -0.40 -6.75 4.21
CA TRP A 215 -1.79 -6.62 3.79
C TRP A 215 -2.20 -7.65 2.74
N MET A 216 -1.33 -7.94 1.77
CA MET A 216 -1.58 -8.97 0.75
C MET A 216 -1.84 -10.34 1.36
N ARG A 217 -1.02 -10.75 2.35
CA ARG A 217 -1.19 -12.06 3.01
C ARG A 217 -2.53 -12.20 3.74
N ARG A 218 -3.13 -11.09 4.18
CA ARG A 218 -4.36 -11.07 5.00
C ARG A 218 -5.63 -10.81 4.20
N GLY A 219 -5.55 -10.88 2.87
CA GLY A 219 -6.73 -10.69 2.03
C GLY A 219 -7.25 -9.26 1.99
N THR A 220 -6.41 -8.29 2.38
CA THR A 220 -6.79 -6.88 2.42
C THR A 220 -6.96 -6.31 1.01
N LYS A 221 -7.98 -5.47 0.83
CA LYS A 221 -8.15 -4.62 -0.36
C LYS A 221 -7.24 -3.39 -0.21
N ILE A 222 -6.17 -3.35 -0.99
CA ILE A 222 -5.15 -2.31 -0.94
C ILE A 222 -5.48 -1.29 -2.03
N VAL A 223 -5.84 -0.08 -1.61
CA VAL A 223 -6.11 1.05 -2.51
C VAL A 223 -4.90 1.95 -2.55
N LEU A 224 -4.34 2.20 -3.73
CA LEU A 224 -3.13 2.99 -3.92
C LEU A 224 -3.44 4.26 -4.71
N ASP A 225 -3.15 5.44 -4.16
CA ASP A 225 -3.09 6.67 -4.95
C ASP A 225 -1.68 6.75 -5.56
N ARG A 226 -1.64 6.51 -6.89
CA ARG A 226 -0.44 6.22 -7.68
C ARG A 226 0.26 4.92 -7.29
N TYR A 227 0.97 4.30 -8.25
CA TYR A 227 1.86 3.17 -7.96
C TYR A 227 3.02 3.10 -8.96
N TYR A 228 3.55 1.92 -9.28
CA TYR A 228 4.52 1.78 -10.39
C TYR A 228 3.91 2.18 -11.73
N THR A 229 2.58 2.11 -11.83
CA THR A 229 1.78 2.55 -12.99
C THR A 229 1.91 4.06 -13.26
N ALA A 230 2.29 4.87 -12.26
CA ALA A 230 2.53 6.29 -12.46
C ALA A 230 3.74 6.54 -13.38
N ASN A 231 4.77 5.69 -13.31
CA ASN A 231 5.89 5.74 -14.24
C ASN A 231 5.46 5.40 -15.68
N CYS A 232 4.41 4.59 -15.86
CA CYS A 232 3.86 4.28 -17.19
C CYS A 232 3.26 5.54 -17.84
N GLY A 233 2.65 6.45 -17.08
CA GLY A 233 2.18 7.72 -17.62
C GLY A 233 3.28 8.77 -17.72
N HIS A 234 4.05 9.00 -16.65
CA HIS A 234 4.96 10.14 -16.55
C HIS A 234 6.32 9.96 -17.22
N GLN A 235 6.88 8.74 -17.17
CA GLN A 235 8.19 8.46 -17.75
C GLN A 235 8.05 7.87 -19.15
N ALA A 236 7.08 6.98 -19.35
CA ALA A 236 6.84 6.37 -20.66
C ALA A 236 6.32 7.37 -21.71
N SER A 237 5.81 8.55 -21.30
CA SER A 237 5.45 9.65 -22.21
C SER A 237 6.65 10.36 -22.83
N LYS A 238 7.86 10.10 -22.33
CA LYS A 238 9.13 10.66 -22.85
C LYS A 238 9.75 9.79 -23.95
N PHE A 239 9.13 8.66 -24.27
CA PHE A 239 9.57 7.70 -25.28
C PHE A 239 8.58 7.63 -26.45
N SER A 240 9.08 7.21 -27.61
CA SER A 240 8.23 6.80 -28.74
C SER A 240 7.30 5.65 -28.37
N GLU A 241 6.25 5.38 -29.17
CA GLU A 241 5.33 4.28 -28.87
C GLU A 241 6.03 2.92 -28.90
N GLU A 242 6.99 2.74 -29.82
CA GLU A 242 7.80 1.54 -29.97
C GLU A 242 8.69 1.28 -28.75
N GLU A 243 9.34 2.32 -28.23
CA GLU A 243 10.20 2.24 -27.05
C GLU A 243 9.40 2.13 -25.74
N ARG A 244 8.17 2.66 -25.72
CA ARG A 244 7.30 2.69 -24.53
C ARG A 244 7.00 1.29 -24.00
N ILE A 245 6.70 0.35 -24.89
CA ILE A 245 6.40 -1.04 -24.52
C ILE A 245 7.60 -1.65 -23.80
N ALA A 246 8.80 -1.50 -24.38
CA ALA A 246 10.04 -2.03 -23.79
C ALA A 246 10.34 -1.39 -22.42
N PHE A 247 10.14 -0.07 -22.29
CA PHE A 247 10.31 0.62 -21.01
C PHE A 247 9.36 0.09 -19.93
N ILE A 248 8.07 -0.02 -20.23
CA ILE A 248 7.07 -0.51 -19.27
C ILE A 248 7.34 -1.98 -18.89
N PHE A 249 7.71 -2.82 -19.85
CA PHE A 249 8.09 -4.21 -19.58
C PHE A 249 9.29 -4.31 -18.63
N HIS A 250 10.35 -3.55 -18.89
CA HIS A 250 11.51 -3.52 -17.99
C HIS A 250 11.16 -3.00 -16.59
N LEU A 251 10.30 -1.97 -16.51
CA LEU A 251 9.83 -1.46 -15.23
C LEU A 251 9.05 -2.53 -14.45
N GLN A 252 8.15 -3.27 -15.09
CA GLN A 252 7.40 -4.35 -14.45
C GLN A 252 8.29 -5.52 -14.03
N LEU A 253 9.26 -5.90 -14.87
CA LEU A 253 10.25 -6.92 -14.52
C LEU A 253 11.03 -6.51 -13.25
N MET A 254 11.45 -5.25 -13.19
CA MET A 254 12.22 -4.69 -12.09
C MET A 254 11.37 -4.57 -10.81
N GLU A 255 10.23 -3.87 -10.88
CA GLU A 255 9.39 -3.58 -9.71
C GLU A 255 8.61 -4.80 -9.20
N VAL A 256 7.96 -5.53 -10.10
CA VAL A 256 7.08 -6.66 -9.72
C VAL A 256 7.90 -7.95 -9.56
N SER A 257 8.78 -8.28 -10.51
CA SER A 257 9.47 -9.57 -10.47
C SER A 257 10.70 -9.57 -9.57
N TRP A 258 11.56 -8.54 -9.68
CA TRP A 258 12.80 -8.46 -8.89
C TRP A 258 12.55 -7.92 -7.48
N LEU A 259 11.91 -6.75 -7.33
CA LEU A 259 11.61 -6.19 -6.01
C LEU A 259 10.42 -6.84 -5.32
N ARG A 260 9.66 -7.69 -6.01
CA ARG A 260 8.50 -8.41 -5.45
C ARG A 260 7.39 -7.48 -4.95
N LEU A 261 7.26 -6.29 -5.53
CA LEU A 261 6.10 -5.44 -5.30
C LEU A 261 4.83 -6.17 -5.78
N PRO A 262 3.73 -6.15 -5.01
CA PRO A 262 2.48 -6.78 -5.43
C PRO A 262 2.01 -6.23 -6.78
N PRO A 263 1.61 -7.09 -7.75
CA PRO A 263 1.06 -6.61 -9.01
C PRO A 263 -0.28 -5.91 -8.78
N ALA A 264 -0.56 -4.85 -9.55
CA ALA A 264 -1.88 -4.23 -9.58
C ALA A 264 -2.89 -5.20 -10.19
N ASN A 265 -4.02 -5.42 -9.51
CA ASN A 265 -5.14 -6.19 -10.05
C ASN A 265 -6.09 -5.31 -10.88
N LEU A 266 -6.09 -4.01 -10.61
CA LEU A 266 -6.93 -3.02 -11.24
C LEU A 266 -6.22 -1.67 -11.24
N VAL A 267 -6.15 -1.01 -12.39
CA VAL A 267 -5.61 0.34 -12.54
C VAL A 267 -6.70 1.24 -13.10
N LEU A 268 -7.18 2.17 -12.29
CA LEU A 268 -8.23 3.12 -12.62
C LEU A 268 -7.59 4.44 -13.03
N TYR A 269 -7.62 4.76 -14.32
CA TYR A 269 -7.18 6.06 -14.81
C TYR A 269 -8.35 7.04 -14.78
N LEU A 270 -8.33 7.99 -13.84
CA LEU A 270 -9.26 9.09 -13.79
C LEU A 270 -8.84 10.16 -14.81
N ASP A 271 -9.64 10.28 -15.86
CA ASP A 271 -9.38 11.19 -16.97
C ASP A 271 -10.23 12.45 -16.88
N LEU A 272 -9.55 13.57 -16.63
CA LEU A 272 -10.11 14.91 -16.71
C LEU A 272 -9.19 15.75 -17.60
N PRO A 273 -9.72 16.39 -18.66
CA PRO A 273 -8.93 17.26 -19.52
C PRO A 273 -8.15 18.32 -18.72
N PRO A 274 -6.90 18.65 -19.09
CA PRO A 274 -6.05 19.56 -18.30
C PRO A 274 -6.68 20.93 -18.03
N GLN A 275 -7.47 21.46 -18.97
CA GLN A 275 -8.17 22.74 -18.80
C GLN A 275 -9.24 22.67 -17.69
N ALA A 276 -10.07 21.63 -17.70
CA ALA A 276 -11.07 21.41 -16.65
C ALA A 276 -10.42 21.15 -15.28
N ALA A 277 -9.30 20.41 -15.27
CA ALA A 277 -8.51 20.18 -14.07
C ALA A 277 -7.94 21.49 -13.48
N LEU A 278 -7.40 22.38 -14.32
CA LEU A 278 -6.90 23.70 -13.92
C LEU A 278 -7.99 24.57 -13.32
N SER A 279 -9.17 24.60 -13.92
CA SER A 279 -10.32 25.34 -13.40
C SER A 279 -10.74 24.83 -12.02
N ALA A 280 -10.81 23.52 -11.84
CA ALA A 280 -11.14 22.93 -10.54
C ALA A 280 -10.07 23.22 -9.47
N MET A 281 -8.79 23.24 -9.85
CA MET A 281 -7.66 23.53 -8.97
C MET A 281 -7.64 24.96 -8.45
N LYS A 282 -8.17 25.95 -9.20
CA LYS A 282 -8.21 27.36 -8.78
C LYS A 282 -9.22 27.64 -7.66
N VAL A 283 -10.15 26.72 -7.43
CA VAL A 283 -11.27 26.90 -6.48
C VAL A 283 -10.96 26.27 -5.11
N ASP A 284 -9.85 25.51 -4.98
CA ASP A 284 -9.49 24.82 -3.73
C ASP A 284 -8.64 25.72 -2.80
N PRO A 285 -9.18 26.16 -1.65
CA PRO A 285 -8.49 27.06 -0.72
C PRO A 285 -7.43 26.38 0.16
N HIS A 286 -7.28 25.05 0.12
CA HIS A 286 -6.38 24.30 1.02
C HIS A 286 -5.09 23.80 0.35
N ARG A 287 -4.73 24.33 -0.83
CA ARG A 287 -3.64 23.76 -1.63
C ARG A 287 -2.25 24.30 -1.26
N GLY A 288 -1.28 23.39 -1.19
CA GLY A 288 0.15 23.71 -1.05
C GLY A 288 0.82 24.18 -2.35
N PRO A 289 2.15 24.47 -2.32
CA PRO A 289 2.90 24.92 -3.50
C PRO A 289 3.00 23.83 -4.58
N LEU A 290 2.99 24.26 -5.85
CA LEU A 290 2.97 23.38 -7.02
C LEU A 290 4.34 22.70 -7.28
N ASP A 291 4.34 21.44 -7.69
CA ASP A 291 5.56 20.70 -8.06
C ASP A 291 5.96 20.86 -9.56
N ILE A 292 7.07 20.23 -9.99
CA ILE A 292 7.56 20.31 -11.37
C ILE A 292 6.63 19.70 -12.42
N HIS A 293 5.81 18.71 -12.06
CA HIS A 293 4.78 18.14 -12.96
C HIS A 293 3.56 19.06 -13.02
N GLU A 294 3.21 19.70 -11.91
CA GLU A 294 2.09 20.63 -11.82
C GLU A 294 2.39 21.97 -12.52
N THR A 295 3.64 22.41 -12.52
CA THR A 295 4.13 23.60 -13.24
C THR A 295 4.56 23.31 -14.68
N ALA A 296 4.54 22.04 -15.10
CA ALA A 296 4.91 21.65 -16.45
C ALA A 296 3.98 22.27 -17.51
N GLN A 297 4.55 22.49 -18.69
CA GLN A 297 3.84 23.01 -19.86
C GLN A 297 2.64 22.11 -20.24
N SER A 298 1.59 22.71 -20.81
CA SER A 298 0.38 22.01 -21.24
C SER A 298 0.67 20.79 -22.13
N ALA A 299 1.64 20.92 -23.04
CA ALA A 299 2.07 19.83 -23.94
C ALA A 299 2.59 18.60 -23.19
N TYR A 300 3.30 18.78 -22.06
CA TYR A 300 3.74 17.64 -21.23
C TYR A 300 2.53 16.95 -20.59
N LYS A 301 1.61 17.71 -20.01
CA LYS A 301 0.41 17.17 -19.36
C LYS A 301 -0.48 16.42 -20.35
N GLU A 302 -0.57 16.93 -21.58
CA GLU A 302 -1.29 16.27 -22.67
C GLU A 302 -0.58 14.99 -23.14
N SER A 303 0.75 15.00 -23.26
CA SER A 303 1.53 13.79 -23.55
C SER A 303 1.35 12.70 -22.47
N VAL A 304 1.37 13.07 -21.19
CA VAL A 304 1.10 12.15 -20.07
C VAL A 304 -0.33 11.59 -20.15
N ARG A 305 -1.34 12.44 -20.39
CA ARG A 305 -2.73 12.01 -20.59
C ARG A 305 -2.86 11.02 -21.75
N ASN A 306 -2.30 11.34 -22.90
CA ASN A 306 -2.32 10.48 -24.08
C ASN A 306 -1.62 9.14 -23.81
N THR A 307 -0.55 9.16 -23.02
CA THR A 307 0.16 7.94 -22.60
C THR A 307 -0.71 7.08 -21.66
N TYR A 308 -1.43 7.66 -20.70
CA TYR A 308 -2.37 6.90 -19.87
C TYR A 308 -3.55 6.34 -20.68
N LEU A 309 -4.09 7.10 -21.64
CA LEU A 309 -5.13 6.60 -22.55
C LEU A 309 -4.60 5.45 -23.42
N TRP A 310 -3.35 5.54 -23.87
CA TRP A 310 -2.67 4.45 -24.57
C TRP A 310 -2.55 3.22 -23.66
N CYS A 311 -2.15 3.38 -22.39
CA CYS A 311 -2.12 2.29 -21.42
C CYS A 311 -3.50 1.62 -21.25
N CYS A 312 -4.57 2.41 -21.14
CA CYS A 312 -5.94 1.88 -21.05
C CYS A 312 -6.36 1.05 -22.27
N LYS A 313 -5.80 1.32 -23.44
CA LYS A 313 -6.09 0.58 -24.69
C LYS A 313 -5.22 -0.65 -24.89
N LYS A 314 -3.97 -0.61 -24.42
CA LYS A 314 -2.92 -1.59 -24.79
C LYS A 314 -2.50 -2.51 -23.65
N MET A 315 -2.71 -2.10 -22.40
CA MET A 315 -2.22 -2.80 -21.22
C MET A 315 -3.39 -3.48 -20.49
N PRO A 316 -3.20 -4.71 -19.98
CA PRO A 316 -4.24 -5.41 -19.23
C PRO A 316 -4.50 -4.72 -17.89
N PHE A 317 -5.72 -4.88 -17.36
CA PHE A 317 -6.15 -4.37 -16.06
C PHE A 317 -6.24 -2.84 -15.94
N TRP A 318 -6.03 -2.09 -17.01
CA TRP A 318 -6.26 -0.64 -17.05
C TRP A 318 -7.69 -0.32 -17.47
N PHE A 319 -8.34 0.57 -16.73
CA PHE A 319 -9.71 1.01 -16.97
C PHE A 319 -9.74 2.53 -17.02
N HIS A 320 -10.27 3.05 -18.12
CA HIS A 320 -10.46 4.47 -18.33
C HIS A 320 -11.76 4.93 -17.67
N ILE A 321 -11.65 5.87 -16.74
CA ILE A 321 -12.78 6.51 -16.07
C ILE A 321 -12.85 7.96 -16.56
N ARG A 322 -13.76 8.24 -17.49
CA ARG A 322 -14.02 9.61 -17.94
C ARG A 322 -14.72 10.41 -16.85
N CYS A 323 -14.04 11.42 -16.31
CA CYS A 323 -14.50 12.29 -15.21
C CYS A 323 -15.12 13.62 -15.70
N CYS A 324 -15.45 13.72 -16.98
CA CYS A 324 -16.16 14.84 -17.57
C CYS A 324 -17.32 14.37 -18.45
N ASP A 325 -18.31 15.24 -18.64
CA ASP A 325 -19.37 15.07 -19.61
C ASP A 325 -18.91 15.42 -21.05
N ASP A 326 -19.86 15.46 -21.98
CA ASP A 326 -19.62 15.78 -23.39
C ASP A 326 -19.30 17.27 -23.63
N GLU A 327 -19.61 18.14 -22.67
CA GLU A 327 -19.26 19.57 -22.69
C GLU A 327 -17.92 19.84 -21.98
N ALA A 328 -17.18 18.78 -21.61
CA ALA A 328 -15.93 18.82 -20.84
C ALA A 328 -16.07 19.42 -19.43
N SER A 329 -17.29 19.49 -18.90
CA SER A 329 -17.57 19.85 -17.52
C SER A 329 -17.34 18.67 -16.60
N ARG A 330 -16.82 18.95 -15.40
CA ARG A 330 -16.44 17.91 -14.42
C ARG A 330 -17.69 17.24 -13.84
N LEU A 331 -17.72 15.91 -13.85
CA LEU A 331 -18.77 15.13 -13.20
C LEU A 331 -18.76 15.32 -11.69
N SER A 332 -19.89 15.08 -11.04
CA SER A 332 -19.94 15.05 -9.58
C SER A 332 -19.04 13.95 -9.01
N ARG A 333 -18.68 14.09 -7.73
CA ARG A 333 -17.87 13.07 -7.04
C ARG A 333 -18.62 11.74 -6.92
N GLU A 334 -19.95 11.78 -6.78
CA GLU A 334 -20.84 10.62 -6.70
C GLU A 334 -20.90 9.90 -8.05
N GLU A 335 -21.17 10.60 -9.16
CA GLU A 335 -21.19 9.99 -10.50
C GLU A 335 -19.84 9.37 -10.89
N THR A 336 -18.74 10.06 -10.56
CA THR A 336 -17.40 9.52 -10.76
C THR A 336 -17.18 8.27 -9.89
N HIS A 337 -17.67 8.28 -8.65
CA HIS A 337 -17.54 7.16 -7.73
C HIS A 337 -18.32 5.93 -8.19
N ASP A 338 -19.50 6.11 -8.76
CA ASP A 338 -20.30 5.00 -9.29
C ASP A 338 -19.58 4.29 -10.44
N LYS A 339 -18.99 5.05 -11.37
CA LYS A 339 -18.14 4.50 -12.45
C LYS A 339 -16.91 3.77 -11.92
N VAL A 340 -16.24 4.36 -10.93
CA VAL A 340 -15.09 3.75 -10.24
C VAL A 340 -15.50 2.42 -9.59
N TYR A 341 -16.61 2.43 -8.86
CA TYR A 341 -17.06 1.27 -8.12
C TYR A 341 -17.53 0.14 -9.03
N GLU A 342 -18.18 0.44 -10.16
CA GLU A 342 -18.54 -0.53 -11.19
C GLU A 342 -17.30 -1.30 -11.70
N ALA A 343 -16.20 -0.58 -11.97
CA ALA A 343 -14.94 -1.21 -12.38
C ALA A 343 -14.32 -2.07 -11.26
N VAL A 344 -14.41 -1.61 -10.00
CA VAL A 344 -13.93 -2.37 -8.84
C VAL A 344 -14.76 -3.64 -8.62
N GLU A 345 -16.09 -3.55 -8.69
CA GLU A 345 -16.99 -4.68 -8.50
C GLU A 345 -16.71 -5.78 -9.53
N ARG A 346 -16.52 -5.42 -10.81
CA ARG A 346 -16.09 -6.37 -11.85
C ARG A 346 -14.80 -7.10 -11.47
N CYS A 347 -13.79 -6.37 -10.98
CA CYS A 347 -12.52 -6.96 -10.53
C CYS A 347 -12.69 -7.89 -9.31
N LEU A 348 -13.63 -7.55 -8.40
CA LEU A 348 -13.93 -8.36 -7.22
C LEU A 348 -14.76 -9.61 -7.53
N CYS A 349 -15.62 -9.56 -8.57
CA CYS A 349 -16.51 -10.66 -8.96
C CYS A 349 -15.83 -11.78 -9.75
N LEU A 350 -14.71 -11.53 -10.44
CA LEU A 350 -13.93 -12.51 -11.21
C LEU A 350 -13.29 -13.66 -10.36
N VAL A 351 -13.75 -13.83 -9.12
CA VAL A 351 -13.20 -14.73 -8.09
C VAL A 351 -14.27 -15.63 -7.50
N LYS A 352 -15.55 -15.38 -7.82
CA LYS A 352 -16.67 -16.23 -7.39
C LYS A 352 -16.94 -17.39 -8.37
N GLY A 353 -16.11 -17.56 -9.39
CA GLY A 353 -16.25 -18.56 -10.46
C GLY A 353 -15.23 -19.68 -10.35
#